data_AF-A0AAX4PCF3-F1
#
_entry.id   AF-A0AAX4PCF3-F1
#
_cell.length_a   1.000
_cell.length_b   1.000
_cell.length_c   1.000
_cell.angle_alpha   90.00
_cell.angle_beta   90.00
_cell.angle_gamma   90.00
#
_symmetry.space_group_name_H-M   'P 1'
#
loop_
_entity.id
_entity.type
_entity.pdbx_description
1 polymer ?
#
loop_
_entity_poly.entity_id
_entity_poly.type
_entity_poly.pdbx_seq_one_letter_code
_entity_poly.pdbx_strand_id
1 'polypeptide(L)'
;MEGGVQFSLASPGLGILASPEVISLRSSMNDKDIELLDLRRQLKKALKEVGTLKGEIERQDGEKADAKRRHGQSVLKLEKEILSKNEQIRSLGKDLRKSNEECSGHQNRVKEVSREKNQRIELLKEEFKVQLEAAKRHQREKEGVEERCLRLKRDLSLVRHEKKLAEDLSANEQERLRRRLKEVGEQLEQANKECARLRGKDAHKDGEVKRLRREVEEKDERIRELTKGLASGPRAQTEASVPSGLDPHSKLGFELYEREQRRKHDAMQQSLYRLQEKLDARVATSRKYKEAGRALQRKVAAMEAELRQRQEAADGLERRINALDGEVEVTCTRLGEAKAEAERARRELEAETAAREEASREASAAIAAANTFQAKVSELLAREGELESRAAETELSCRARLEEAAAMESKATALSRRLASADEHIEKMAGLLRERDLDAERGRSRFQEQQAMIERQEHELNGMRLQYEGQMKRMQQQRQELDRLKGSRPFGSRRPSLVSDHGMESEPARDTAHRHDDQVAFLRAELSRSMQREKSLILNIQDRDQKIESAERYLGNMESVVKKLSKYT
;
A
#
# COMPACT_ATOMS: atom_id res chain seq x y z
N MET A 1 -40.69 30.50 -5.09
CA MET A 1 -41.35 31.82 -5.11
C MET A 1 -42.45 31.75 -6.16
N GLU A 2 -43.62 32.31 -5.80
CA GLU A 2 -44.71 32.76 -6.68
C GLU A 2 -45.49 31.75 -7.56
N GLY A 3 -46.80 31.99 -7.67
CA GLY A 3 -47.78 31.21 -8.45
C GLY A 3 -48.39 30.02 -7.68
N GLY A 4 -49.65 30.04 -7.23
CA GLY A 4 -50.72 31.02 -7.43
C GLY A 4 -52.08 30.32 -7.49
N VAL A 5 -52.57 29.82 -6.36
CA VAL A 5 -53.83 29.07 -6.30
C VAL A 5 -55.04 30.00 -6.44
N GLN A 6 -55.76 29.92 -7.55
CA GLN A 6 -57.06 30.60 -7.72
C GLN A 6 -58.22 29.63 -7.45
N PHE A 7 -58.68 29.58 -6.19
CA PHE A 7 -60.01 29.08 -5.86
C PHE A 7 -61.05 30.16 -6.23
N SER A 8 -61.91 29.88 -7.19
CA SER A 8 -63.11 30.70 -7.43
C SER A 8 -64.18 30.35 -6.40
N LEU A 9 -64.44 31.28 -5.47
CA LEU A 9 -65.53 31.19 -4.51
C LEU A 9 -66.89 31.08 -5.22
N ALA A 10 -67.63 30.02 -4.93
CA ALA A 10 -69.03 29.92 -5.30
C ALA A 10 -69.85 30.88 -4.41
N SER A 11 -70.71 31.70 -5.04
CA SER A 11 -71.67 32.54 -4.32
C SER A 11 -72.99 31.77 -4.09
N PRO A 12 -73.41 31.50 -2.84
CA PRO A 12 -74.68 30.85 -2.55
C PRO A 12 -75.78 31.92 -2.42
N GLY A 13 -76.41 32.28 -3.54
CA GLY A 13 -77.36 33.39 -3.54
C GLY A 13 -78.25 33.49 -4.77
N LEU A 14 -79.21 32.58 -4.93
CA LEU A 14 -80.43 32.87 -5.67
C LEU A 14 -81.61 32.06 -5.12
N GLY A 15 -82.34 32.64 -4.17
CA GLY A 15 -83.64 32.13 -3.76
C GLY A 15 -84.65 32.42 -4.86
N ILE A 16 -85.24 31.36 -5.44
CA ILE A 16 -86.43 31.50 -6.28
C ILE A 16 -87.63 31.10 -5.43
N LEU A 17 -88.40 32.09 -5.02
CA LEU A 17 -89.69 31.90 -4.37
C LEU A 17 -90.60 31.15 -5.35
N ALA A 18 -91.17 30.03 -4.90
CA ALA A 18 -92.12 29.26 -5.70
C ALA A 18 -93.42 30.07 -5.88
N SER A 19 -93.84 30.29 -7.12
CA SER A 19 -95.19 30.78 -7.42
C SER A 19 -96.24 29.77 -6.92
N PRO A 20 -97.36 30.20 -6.31
CA PRO A 20 -98.43 29.30 -5.87
C PRO A 20 -99.01 28.41 -6.99
N GLU A 21 -98.88 28.83 -8.25
CA GLU A 21 -99.44 28.11 -9.42
C GLU A 21 -98.70 26.79 -9.70
N VAL A 22 -97.44 26.64 -9.27
CA VAL A 22 -96.62 25.43 -9.50
C VAL A 22 -97.11 24.22 -8.69
N ILE A 23 -97.94 24.44 -7.66
CA ILE A 23 -98.54 23.35 -6.87
C ILE A 23 -99.70 22.69 -7.64
N SER A 24 -100.38 23.39 -8.55
CA SER A 24 -101.58 22.89 -9.24
C SER A 24 -101.31 21.98 -10.45
N LEU A 25 -100.05 21.81 -10.87
CA LEU A 25 -99.66 20.90 -11.96
C LEU A 25 -99.10 19.55 -11.47
N ARG A 26 -99.11 19.28 -10.16
CA ARG A 26 -98.71 17.97 -9.60
C ARG A 26 -99.81 16.89 -9.68
N SER A 27 -101.02 17.21 -10.11
CA SER A 27 -102.14 16.26 -10.18
C SER A 27 -102.33 15.57 -11.53
N SER A 28 -101.41 15.73 -12.50
CA SER A 28 -101.50 15.01 -13.79
C SER A 28 -100.16 14.62 -14.44
N MET A 29 -99.03 14.68 -13.72
CA MET A 29 -97.79 14.02 -14.16
C MET A 29 -97.64 12.70 -13.41
N ASN A 30 -97.26 11.65 -14.13
CA ASN A 30 -97.06 10.31 -13.59
C ASN A 30 -95.78 10.31 -12.74
N ASP A 31 -95.73 9.62 -11.60
CA ASP A 31 -94.54 9.62 -10.72
C ASP A 31 -93.26 9.18 -11.48
N LYS A 32 -93.43 8.30 -12.47
CA LYS A 32 -92.38 7.83 -13.39
C LYS A 32 -91.74 8.96 -14.22
N ASP A 33 -92.50 10.00 -14.56
CA ASP A 33 -91.98 11.15 -15.32
C ASP A 33 -91.11 12.05 -14.43
N ILE A 34 -91.39 12.08 -13.13
CA ILE A 34 -90.57 12.77 -12.12
C ILE A 34 -89.27 11.99 -11.89
N GLU A 35 -89.33 10.67 -11.73
CA GLU A 35 -88.14 9.82 -11.66
C GLU A 35 -87.26 9.94 -12.90
N LEU A 36 -87.85 9.96 -14.11
CA LEU A 36 -87.11 10.17 -15.36
C LEU A 36 -86.44 11.54 -15.43
N LEU A 37 -87.09 12.60 -14.92
CA LEU A 37 -86.49 13.94 -14.86
C LEU A 37 -85.31 13.98 -13.88
N ASP A 38 -85.42 13.37 -12.71
CA ASP A 38 -84.33 13.34 -11.72
C ASP A 38 -83.18 12.42 -12.16
N LEU A 39 -83.45 11.25 -12.75
CA LEU A 39 -82.42 10.41 -13.39
C LEU A 39 -81.69 11.17 -14.50
N ARG A 40 -82.40 11.93 -15.33
CA ARG A 40 -81.79 12.78 -16.36
C ARG A 40 -80.97 13.92 -15.76
N ARG A 41 -81.33 14.42 -14.57
CA ARG A 41 -80.58 15.44 -13.82
C ARG A 41 -79.31 14.87 -13.20
N GLN A 42 -79.39 13.67 -12.61
CA GLN A 42 -78.26 12.92 -12.06
C GLN A 42 -77.26 12.55 -13.17
N LEU A 43 -77.74 12.03 -14.30
CA LEU A 43 -76.91 11.75 -15.48
C LEU A 43 -76.18 13.02 -15.98
N LYS A 44 -76.86 14.16 -16.01
CA LYS A 44 -76.27 15.44 -16.43
C LYS A 44 -75.26 16.02 -15.43
N LYS A 45 -75.35 15.64 -14.14
CA LYS A 45 -74.32 15.89 -13.12
C LYS A 45 -73.11 14.97 -13.33
N ALA A 46 -73.33 13.66 -13.38
CA ALA A 46 -72.28 12.66 -13.59
C ALA A 46 -71.47 12.92 -14.87
N LEU A 47 -72.13 13.28 -15.98
CA LEU A 47 -71.45 13.64 -17.23
C LEU A 47 -70.59 14.92 -17.12
N LYS A 48 -70.96 15.88 -16.26
CA LYS A 48 -70.11 17.05 -15.96
C LYS A 48 -68.91 16.67 -15.11
N GLU A 49 -69.12 15.84 -14.08
CA GLU A 49 -68.08 15.36 -13.17
C GLU A 49 -67.04 14.49 -13.92
N VAL A 50 -67.49 13.62 -14.82
CA VAL A 50 -66.63 12.88 -15.77
C VAL A 50 -65.89 13.83 -16.72
N GLY A 51 -66.54 14.90 -17.19
CA GLY A 51 -65.91 15.93 -18.02
C GLY A 51 -64.78 16.67 -17.30
N THR A 52 -64.97 17.01 -16.02
CA THR A 52 -63.91 17.64 -15.19
C THR A 52 -62.79 16.66 -14.88
N LEU A 53 -63.09 15.41 -14.51
CA LEU A 53 -62.09 14.37 -14.25
C LEU A 53 -61.24 14.09 -15.49
N LYS A 54 -61.82 14.09 -16.70
CA LYS A 54 -61.06 13.96 -17.95
C LYS A 54 -60.06 15.11 -18.13
N GLY A 55 -60.48 16.34 -17.86
CA GLY A 55 -59.59 17.52 -17.93
C GLY A 55 -58.49 17.52 -16.88
N GLU A 56 -58.75 16.97 -15.68
CA GLU A 56 -57.73 16.79 -14.64
C GLU A 56 -56.71 15.69 -15.00
N ILE A 57 -57.17 14.57 -15.59
CA ILE A 57 -56.28 13.51 -16.10
C ILE A 57 -55.40 14.04 -17.23
N GLU A 58 -55.98 14.75 -18.21
CA GLU A 58 -55.23 15.38 -19.32
C GLU A 58 -54.17 16.38 -18.82
N ARG A 59 -54.47 17.13 -17.75
CA ARG A 59 -53.47 18.00 -17.07
C ARG A 59 -52.38 17.20 -16.38
N GLN A 60 -52.73 16.20 -15.56
CA GLN A 60 -51.74 15.40 -14.86
C GLN A 60 -50.81 14.64 -15.80
N ASP A 61 -51.33 14.15 -16.94
CA ASP A 61 -50.50 13.45 -17.92
C ASP A 61 -49.60 14.42 -18.71
N GLY A 62 -50.05 15.65 -18.94
CA GLY A 62 -49.19 16.75 -19.42
C GLY A 62 -48.06 17.09 -18.44
N GLU A 63 -48.38 17.25 -17.15
CA GLU A 63 -47.39 17.52 -16.09
C GLU A 63 -46.38 16.38 -15.93
N LYS A 64 -46.83 15.11 -15.98
CA LYS A 64 -45.95 13.93 -15.98
C LYS A 64 -45.04 13.89 -17.21
N ALA A 65 -45.54 14.23 -18.40
CA ALA A 65 -44.74 14.27 -19.62
C ALA A 65 -43.64 15.36 -19.56
N ASP A 66 -43.99 16.54 -19.04
CA ASP A 66 -43.04 17.64 -18.86
C ASP A 66 -42.02 17.36 -17.75
N ALA A 67 -42.44 16.73 -16.65
CA ALA A 67 -41.53 16.25 -15.59
C ALA A 67 -40.52 15.22 -16.14
N LYS A 68 -40.99 14.25 -16.94
CA LYS A 68 -40.11 13.28 -17.63
C LYS A 68 -39.13 13.97 -18.60
N ARG A 69 -39.57 14.98 -19.36
CA ARG A 69 -38.67 15.78 -20.23
C ARG A 69 -37.60 16.52 -19.43
N ARG A 70 -37.98 17.22 -18.36
CA ARG A 70 -37.03 17.97 -17.50
C ARG A 70 -36.03 17.01 -16.84
N HIS A 71 -36.49 15.87 -16.35
CA HIS A 71 -35.62 14.86 -15.76
C HIS A 71 -34.64 14.28 -16.79
N GLY A 72 -35.11 13.90 -17.98
CA GLY A 72 -34.24 13.45 -19.08
C GLY A 72 -33.20 14.50 -19.51
N GLN A 73 -33.57 15.78 -19.58
CA GLN A 73 -32.60 16.87 -19.83
C GLN A 73 -31.59 17.05 -18.69
N SER A 74 -31.99 16.82 -17.43
CA SER A 74 -31.09 16.87 -16.29
C SER A 74 -30.10 15.70 -16.29
N VAL A 75 -30.57 14.48 -16.60
CA VAL A 75 -29.74 13.28 -16.74
C VAL A 75 -28.71 13.48 -17.86
N LEU A 76 -29.14 13.92 -19.05
CA LEU A 76 -28.23 14.20 -20.18
C LEU A 76 -27.17 15.29 -19.88
N LYS A 77 -27.46 16.22 -18.97
CA LYS A 77 -26.46 17.21 -18.49
C LYS A 77 -25.45 16.56 -17.55
N LEU A 78 -25.91 15.76 -16.59
CA LEU A 78 -25.05 15.02 -15.66
C LEU A 78 -24.15 14.02 -16.40
N GLU A 79 -24.69 13.27 -17.37
CA GLU A 79 -23.90 12.35 -18.22
C GLU A 79 -22.77 13.08 -18.96
N LYS A 80 -23.05 14.26 -19.53
CA LYS A 80 -22.01 15.09 -20.18
C LYS A 80 -20.96 15.60 -19.20
N GLU A 81 -21.35 15.99 -17.99
CA GLU A 81 -20.40 16.40 -16.96
C GLU A 81 -19.52 15.23 -16.47
N ILE A 82 -20.12 14.04 -16.27
CA ILE A 82 -19.42 12.81 -15.92
C ILE A 82 -18.41 12.43 -17.03
N LEU A 83 -18.82 12.46 -18.30
CA LEU A 83 -17.92 12.21 -19.42
C LEU A 83 -16.74 13.20 -19.45
N SER A 84 -17.02 14.49 -19.25
CA SER A 84 -15.98 15.54 -19.19
C SER A 84 -15.01 15.34 -18.03
N LYS A 85 -15.49 14.99 -16.83
CA LYS A 85 -14.63 14.70 -15.67
C LYS A 85 -13.85 13.40 -15.86
N ASN A 86 -14.43 12.39 -16.48
CA ASN A 86 -13.71 11.16 -16.85
C ASN A 86 -12.63 11.41 -17.92
N GLU A 87 -12.80 12.41 -18.79
CA GLU A 87 -11.77 12.89 -19.72
C GLU A 87 -10.61 13.56 -18.95
N GLN A 88 -10.91 14.43 -17.99
CA GLN A 88 -9.93 15.09 -17.12
C GLN A 88 -9.16 14.10 -16.23
N ILE A 89 -9.84 13.10 -15.66
CA ILE A 89 -9.20 12.01 -14.91
C ILE A 89 -8.25 11.22 -15.83
N ARG A 90 -8.65 10.97 -17.09
CA ARG A 90 -7.78 10.32 -18.09
C ARG A 90 -6.58 11.17 -18.50
N SER A 91 -6.69 12.51 -18.55
CA SER A 91 -5.53 13.38 -18.83
C SER A 91 -4.59 13.46 -17.63
N LEU A 92 -5.11 13.72 -16.42
CA LEU A 92 -4.32 13.73 -15.18
C LEU A 92 -3.62 12.38 -14.94
N GLY A 93 -4.28 11.26 -15.25
CA GLY A 93 -3.68 9.93 -15.20
C GLY A 93 -2.63 9.66 -16.28
N LYS A 94 -2.51 10.47 -17.34
CA LYS A 94 -1.36 10.46 -18.26
C LYS A 94 -0.24 11.35 -17.73
N ASP A 95 -0.58 12.55 -17.27
CA ASP A 95 0.39 13.52 -16.74
C ASP A 95 1.12 13.00 -15.50
N LEU A 96 0.41 12.32 -14.58
CA LEU A 96 1.00 11.66 -13.42
C LEU A 96 1.95 10.51 -13.82
N ARG A 97 1.61 9.72 -14.85
CA ARG A 97 2.51 8.66 -15.35
C ARG A 97 3.78 9.25 -15.95
N LYS A 98 3.63 10.27 -16.80
CA LYS A 98 4.77 11.00 -17.38
C LYS A 98 5.65 11.65 -16.32
N SER A 99 5.05 12.31 -15.32
CA SER A 99 5.78 12.92 -14.20
C SER A 99 6.52 11.87 -13.36
N ASN A 100 5.94 10.68 -13.14
CA ASN A 100 6.60 9.59 -12.44
C ASN A 100 7.76 8.98 -13.25
N GLU A 101 7.60 8.83 -14.58
CA GLU A 101 8.68 8.43 -15.49
C GLU A 101 9.83 9.45 -15.51
N GLU A 102 9.51 10.75 -15.59
CA GLU A 102 10.49 11.85 -15.51
C GLU A 102 11.20 11.88 -14.14
N CYS A 103 10.48 11.65 -13.03
CA CYS A 103 11.03 11.57 -11.69
C CYS A 103 11.96 10.35 -11.50
N SER A 104 11.55 9.18 -12.00
CA SER A 104 12.36 7.96 -12.03
C SER A 104 13.64 8.16 -12.86
N GLY A 105 13.51 8.77 -14.05
CA GLY A 105 14.64 9.15 -14.89
C GLY A 105 15.59 10.13 -14.21
N HIS A 106 15.08 11.12 -13.49
CA HIS A 106 15.89 12.04 -12.70
C HIS A 106 16.60 11.32 -11.54
N GLN A 107 15.92 10.45 -10.81
CA GLN A 107 16.52 9.66 -9.73
C GLN A 107 17.67 8.78 -10.23
N ASN A 108 17.55 8.20 -11.43
CA ASN A 108 18.61 7.40 -12.05
C ASN A 108 19.81 8.27 -12.47
N ARG A 109 19.58 9.43 -13.09
CA ARG A 109 20.66 10.40 -13.40
C ARG A 109 21.38 10.90 -12.15
N VAL A 110 20.67 11.14 -11.04
CA VAL A 110 21.30 11.53 -9.76
C VAL A 110 22.17 10.39 -9.20
N LYS A 111 21.74 9.12 -9.33
CA LYS A 111 22.57 7.95 -8.95
C LYS A 111 23.81 7.82 -9.83
N GLU A 112 23.70 8.08 -11.14
CA GLU A 112 24.82 8.08 -12.09
C GLU A 112 25.84 9.19 -11.75
N VAL A 113 25.40 10.43 -11.61
CA VAL A 113 26.27 11.56 -11.21
C VAL A 113 26.92 11.34 -9.84
N SER A 114 26.23 10.68 -8.90
CA SER A 114 26.81 10.27 -7.62
C SER A 114 27.93 9.23 -7.78
N ARG A 115 27.72 8.22 -8.65
CA ARG A 115 28.75 7.21 -8.98
C ARG A 115 29.96 7.85 -9.65
N GLU A 116 29.77 8.73 -10.63
CA GLU A 116 30.85 9.46 -11.32
C GLU A 116 31.66 10.33 -10.34
N LYS A 117 30.99 11.07 -9.45
CA LYS A 117 31.66 11.88 -8.42
C LYS A 117 32.46 11.01 -7.46
N ASN A 118 31.91 9.88 -7.02
CA ASN A 118 32.62 8.96 -6.14
C ASN A 118 33.83 8.32 -6.84
N GLN A 119 33.71 7.91 -8.11
CA GLN A 119 34.85 7.46 -8.92
C GLN A 119 35.92 8.54 -9.06
N ARG A 120 35.54 9.81 -9.29
CA ARG A 120 36.51 10.92 -9.35
C ARG A 120 37.17 11.18 -8.00
N ILE A 121 36.45 11.01 -6.88
CA ILE A 121 37.03 11.11 -5.53
C ILE A 121 38.06 10.00 -5.30
N GLU A 122 37.81 8.75 -5.70
CA GLU A 122 38.81 7.69 -5.58
C GLU A 122 40.04 7.95 -6.44
N LEU A 123 39.87 8.37 -7.71
CA LEU A 123 40.99 8.77 -8.56
C LEU A 123 41.81 9.92 -7.94
N LEU A 124 41.15 10.93 -7.36
CA LEU A 124 41.82 12.01 -6.65
C LEU A 124 42.57 11.53 -5.39
N LYS A 125 42.04 10.55 -4.64
CA LYS A 125 42.75 9.94 -3.51
C LYS A 125 44.01 9.20 -3.97
N GLU A 126 43.95 8.48 -5.09
CA GLU A 126 45.12 7.83 -5.70
C GLU A 126 46.16 8.85 -6.19
N GLU A 127 45.73 9.89 -6.92
CA GLU A 127 46.57 11.02 -7.33
C GLU A 127 47.27 11.67 -6.11
N PHE A 128 46.52 11.97 -5.04
CA PHE A 128 47.08 12.52 -3.80
C PHE A 128 48.05 11.56 -3.09
N LYS A 129 47.77 10.25 -3.10
CA LYS A 129 48.67 9.24 -2.51
C LYS A 129 50.01 9.20 -3.26
N VAL A 130 49.98 9.22 -4.59
CA VAL A 130 51.20 9.27 -5.44
C VAL A 130 51.98 10.56 -5.18
N GLN A 131 51.31 11.72 -5.09
CA GLN A 131 51.95 12.99 -4.75
C GLN A 131 52.58 12.98 -3.35
N LEU A 132 51.90 12.41 -2.35
CA LEU A 132 52.41 12.26 -0.99
C LEU A 132 53.63 11.34 -0.94
N GLU A 133 53.64 10.24 -1.69
CA GLU A 133 54.79 9.34 -1.80
C GLU A 133 55.97 10.02 -2.51
N ALA A 134 55.73 10.79 -3.58
CA ALA A 134 56.76 11.57 -4.27
C ALA A 134 57.36 12.64 -3.34
N ALA A 135 56.52 13.38 -2.59
CA ALA A 135 56.97 14.36 -1.61
C ALA A 135 57.82 13.71 -0.50
N LYS A 136 57.41 12.54 0.02
CA LYS A 136 58.18 11.77 1.01
C LYS A 136 59.51 11.25 0.47
N ARG A 137 59.59 10.85 -0.80
CA ARG A 137 60.87 10.47 -1.45
C ARG A 137 61.80 11.67 -1.55
N HIS A 138 61.30 12.80 -2.06
CA HIS A 138 62.08 14.04 -2.18
C HIS A 138 62.53 14.60 -0.82
N GLN A 139 61.71 14.45 0.23
CA GLN A 139 62.14 14.79 1.60
C GLN A 139 63.32 13.92 2.06
N ARG A 140 63.23 12.59 1.91
CA ARG A 140 64.34 11.67 2.25
C ARG A 140 65.60 11.93 1.43
N GLU A 141 65.45 12.33 0.17
CA GLU A 141 66.57 12.74 -0.68
C GLU A 141 67.23 14.03 -0.17
N LYS A 142 66.45 15.02 0.27
CA LYS A 142 66.97 16.23 0.92
C LYS A 142 67.70 15.92 2.22
N GLU A 143 67.09 15.15 3.12
CA GLU A 143 67.71 14.68 4.36
C GLU A 143 69.04 13.95 4.07
N GLY A 144 69.07 13.08 3.05
CA GLY A 144 70.29 12.40 2.60
C GLY A 144 71.33 13.29 1.89
N VAL A 145 70.93 14.42 1.30
CA VAL A 145 71.86 15.45 0.77
C VAL A 145 72.42 16.30 1.91
N GLU A 146 71.60 16.69 2.88
CA GLU A 146 72.00 17.44 4.06
C GLU A 146 72.97 16.64 4.94
N GLU A 147 72.69 15.36 5.18
CA GLU A 147 73.64 14.44 5.83
C GLU A 147 74.97 14.36 5.10
N ARG A 148 74.97 14.20 3.76
CA ARG A 148 76.21 14.18 2.96
C ARG A 148 76.95 15.51 3.05
N CYS A 149 76.24 16.64 3.05
CA CYS A 149 76.84 17.96 3.23
C CYS A 149 77.46 18.14 4.64
N LEU A 150 76.78 17.65 5.68
CA LEU A 150 77.29 17.68 7.06
C LEU A 150 78.51 16.78 7.24
N ARG A 151 78.53 15.58 6.63
CA ARG A 151 79.71 14.70 6.58
C ARG A 151 80.88 15.41 5.87
N LEU A 152 80.68 15.91 4.66
CA LEU A 152 81.71 16.66 3.92
C LEU A 152 82.22 17.91 4.68
N LYS A 153 81.36 18.62 5.42
CA LYS A 153 81.77 19.73 6.29
C LYS A 153 82.65 19.26 7.46
N ARG A 154 82.34 18.12 8.08
CA ARG A 154 83.18 17.49 9.12
C ARG A 154 84.52 17.05 8.54
N ASP A 155 84.50 16.36 7.39
CA ASP A 155 85.71 15.87 6.72
C ASP A 155 86.63 17.03 6.28
N LEU A 156 86.07 18.09 5.69
CA LEU A 156 86.80 19.32 5.38
C LEU A 156 87.36 20.01 6.63
N SER A 157 86.66 19.93 7.77
CA SER A 157 87.17 20.45 9.05
C SER A 157 88.35 19.61 9.54
N LEU A 158 88.24 18.29 9.50
CA LEU A 158 89.33 17.36 9.86
C LEU A 158 90.56 17.60 8.99
N VAL A 159 90.42 17.63 7.66
CA VAL A 159 91.53 17.90 6.73
C VAL A 159 92.17 19.27 6.98
N ARG A 160 91.39 20.31 7.34
CA ARG A 160 91.93 21.62 7.74
C ARG A 160 92.70 21.56 9.05
N HIS A 161 92.21 20.80 10.03
CA HIS A 161 92.90 20.59 11.31
C HIS A 161 94.18 19.77 11.13
N GLU A 162 94.16 18.70 10.32
CA GLU A 162 95.34 17.89 9.97
C GLU A 162 96.39 18.71 9.21
N LYS A 163 95.97 19.53 8.23
CA LYS A 163 96.87 20.44 7.53
C LYS A 163 97.51 21.45 8.49
N LYS A 164 96.71 22.02 9.41
CA LYS A 164 97.23 22.94 10.43
C LYS A 164 98.19 22.23 11.39
N LEU A 165 97.89 21.01 11.83
CA LEU A 165 98.78 20.18 12.64
C LEU A 165 100.11 19.91 11.91
N ALA A 166 100.08 19.63 10.60
CA ALA A 166 101.28 19.46 9.79
C ALA A 166 102.09 20.77 9.64
N GLU A 167 101.40 21.91 9.46
CA GLU A 167 102.03 23.25 9.41
C GLU A 167 102.66 23.63 10.76
N ASP A 168 101.96 23.40 11.88
CA ASP A 168 102.44 23.65 13.25
C ASP A 168 103.62 22.72 13.62
N LEU A 169 103.58 21.44 13.23
CA LEU A 169 104.70 20.50 13.38
C LEU A 169 105.91 20.92 12.54
N SER A 170 105.71 21.31 11.28
CA SER A 170 106.79 21.81 10.41
C SER A 170 107.41 23.10 10.95
N ALA A 171 106.61 24.03 11.47
CA ALA A 171 107.10 25.24 12.10
C ALA A 171 107.94 24.94 13.35
N ASN A 172 107.49 24.01 14.20
CA ASN A 172 108.22 23.57 15.39
C ASN A 172 109.54 22.86 15.03
N GLU A 173 109.55 22.02 13.99
CA GLU A 173 110.77 21.40 13.48
C GLU A 173 111.74 22.43 12.88
N GLN A 174 111.25 23.40 12.09
CA GLN A 174 112.07 24.51 11.61
C GLN A 174 112.64 25.35 12.77
N GLU A 175 111.88 25.59 13.84
CA GLU A 175 112.38 26.31 15.00
C GLU A 175 113.43 25.49 15.77
N ARG A 176 113.21 24.19 15.96
CA ARG A 176 114.19 23.25 16.52
C ARG A 176 115.49 23.24 15.70
N LEU A 177 115.39 23.19 14.37
CA LEU A 177 116.53 23.26 13.46
C LEU A 177 117.24 24.62 13.54
N ARG A 178 116.52 25.74 13.64
CA ARG A 178 117.12 27.08 13.84
C ARG A 178 117.86 27.19 15.17
N ARG A 179 117.29 26.68 16.27
CA ARG A 179 117.96 26.64 17.59
C ARG A 179 119.25 25.81 17.50
N ARG A 180 119.19 24.62 16.91
CA ARG A 180 120.35 23.73 16.72
C ARG A 180 121.41 24.32 15.79
N LEU A 181 121.02 25.02 14.70
CA LEU A 181 121.95 25.75 13.83
C LEU A 181 122.61 26.92 14.55
N LYS A 182 121.89 27.61 15.44
CA LYS A 182 122.45 28.68 16.28
C LYS A 182 123.43 28.12 17.31
N GLU A 183 123.10 27.02 17.98
CA GLU A 183 124.00 26.29 18.90
C GLU A 183 125.27 25.81 18.18
N VAL A 184 125.16 25.19 17.00
CA VAL A 184 126.31 24.76 16.17
C VAL A 184 127.11 25.97 15.66
N GLY A 185 126.45 27.08 15.33
CA GLY A 185 127.11 28.34 14.96
C GLY A 185 127.90 28.95 16.11
N GLU A 186 127.33 28.97 17.32
CA GLU A 186 127.99 29.42 18.55
C GLU A 186 129.16 28.51 18.93
N GLN A 187 129.03 27.19 18.77
CA GLN A 187 130.12 26.22 18.92
C GLN A 187 131.24 26.44 17.89
N LEU A 188 130.91 26.67 16.61
CA LEU A 188 131.88 27.01 15.57
C LEU A 188 132.56 28.36 15.83
N GLU A 189 131.85 29.34 16.37
CA GLU A 189 132.43 30.64 16.74
C GLU A 189 133.36 30.51 17.96
N GLN A 190 133.01 29.68 18.95
CA GLN A 190 133.88 29.33 20.07
C GLN A 190 135.12 28.56 19.59
N ALA A 191 134.96 27.54 18.76
CA ALA A 191 136.07 26.78 18.18
C ALA A 191 136.98 27.68 17.32
N ASN A 192 136.42 28.61 16.53
CA ASN A 192 137.22 29.59 15.78
C ASN A 192 137.95 30.58 16.69
N LYS A 193 137.32 31.06 17.78
CA LYS A 193 137.99 31.89 18.79
C LYS A 193 139.11 31.12 19.49
N GLU A 194 138.94 29.84 19.74
CA GLU A 194 139.96 28.96 20.32
C GLU A 194 141.10 28.68 19.33
N CYS A 195 140.81 28.35 18.07
CA CYS A 195 141.81 28.24 17.00
C CYS A 195 142.56 29.56 16.78
N ALA A 196 141.90 30.71 16.82
CA ALA A 196 142.55 32.03 16.73
C ALA A 196 143.42 32.31 17.97
N ARG A 197 142.97 31.92 19.16
CA ARG A 197 143.75 32.01 20.41
C ARG A 197 144.97 31.08 20.40
N LEU A 198 144.87 29.91 19.79
CA LEU A 198 145.98 28.99 19.58
C LEU A 198 146.98 29.56 18.57
N ARG A 199 146.54 30.01 17.38
CA ARG A 199 147.41 30.73 16.43
C ARG A 199 148.09 31.97 17.04
N GLY A 200 147.37 32.72 17.89
CA GLY A 200 147.93 33.86 18.62
C GLY A 200 148.98 33.46 19.66
N LYS A 201 148.82 32.31 20.31
CA LYS A 201 149.86 31.72 21.20
C LYS A 201 151.07 31.21 20.41
N ASP A 202 150.86 30.62 19.24
CA ASP A 202 151.95 30.13 18.40
C ASP A 202 152.77 31.30 17.82
N ALA A 203 152.10 32.39 17.39
CA ALA A 203 152.76 33.64 17.01
C ALA A 203 153.52 34.29 18.19
N HIS A 204 153.02 34.20 19.42
CA HIS A 204 153.73 34.68 20.61
C HIS A 204 154.98 33.85 20.90
N LYS A 205 154.88 32.51 20.83
CA LYS A 205 156.02 31.60 20.99
C LYS A 205 157.09 31.81 19.92
N ASP A 206 156.70 32.04 18.68
CA ASP A 206 157.65 32.33 17.60
C ASP A 206 158.36 33.69 17.77
N GLY A 207 157.67 34.66 18.39
CA GLY A 207 158.25 35.92 18.85
C GLY A 207 159.20 35.77 20.05
N GLU A 208 158.85 34.92 21.03
CA GLU A 208 159.72 34.57 22.16
C GLU A 208 160.96 33.81 21.71
N VAL A 209 160.84 32.83 20.81
CA VAL A 209 162.00 32.12 20.23
C VAL A 209 162.94 33.09 19.50
N LYS A 210 162.41 34.09 18.78
CA LYS A 210 163.22 35.13 18.12
C LYS A 210 163.87 36.12 19.10
N ARG A 211 163.26 36.38 20.27
CA ARG A 211 163.90 37.14 21.36
C ARG A 211 164.97 36.32 22.07
N LEU A 212 164.66 35.07 22.44
CA LEU A 212 165.57 34.17 23.15
C LEU A 212 166.81 33.85 22.31
N ARG A 213 166.70 33.72 20.97
CA ARG A 213 167.88 33.59 20.10
C ARG A 213 168.79 34.82 20.17
N ARG A 214 168.23 36.04 20.15
CA ARG A 214 169.02 37.28 20.31
C ARG A 214 169.62 37.43 21.72
N GLU A 215 168.87 37.07 22.75
CA GLU A 215 169.41 37.03 24.13
C GLU A 215 170.51 35.98 24.32
N VAL A 216 170.49 34.89 23.57
CA VAL A 216 171.58 33.89 23.57
C VAL A 216 172.78 34.43 22.79
N GLU A 217 172.58 35.01 21.60
CA GLU A 217 173.64 35.67 20.82
C GLU A 217 174.35 36.79 21.64
N GLU A 218 173.59 37.67 22.29
CA GLU A 218 174.11 38.73 23.18
C GLU A 218 174.80 38.19 24.46
N LYS A 219 174.40 37.00 24.95
CA LYS A 219 175.04 36.37 26.12
C LYS A 219 176.30 35.59 25.74
N ASP A 220 176.34 34.96 24.57
CA ASP A 220 177.52 34.25 24.05
C ASP A 220 178.64 35.23 23.65
N GLU A 221 178.31 36.43 23.16
CA GLU A 221 179.30 37.51 23.00
C GLU A 221 179.85 38.00 24.35
N ARG A 222 178.99 38.23 25.36
CA ARG A 222 179.44 38.59 26.72
C ARG A 222 180.27 37.51 27.40
N ILE A 223 180.01 36.22 27.14
CA ILE A 223 180.78 35.10 27.70
C ILE A 223 182.18 35.02 27.07
N ARG A 224 182.35 35.42 25.80
CA ARG A 224 183.68 35.55 25.17
C ARG A 224 184.53 36.66 25.81
N GLU A 225 183.92 37.78 26.20
CA GLU A 225 184.66 38.90 26.80
C GLU A 225 184.99 38.71 28.30
N LEU A 226 184.14 37.99 29.04
CA LEU A 226 184.29 37.81 30.50
C LEU A 226 185.12 36.60 30.93
N THR A 227 185.77 35.88 30.01
CA THR A 227 186.69 34.77 30.34
C THR A 227 188.10 35.27 30.69
N LYS A 228 188.19 36.26 31.60
CA LYS A 228 189.43 36.70 32.28
C LYS A 228 189.16 37.15 33.72
N GLY A 229 189.15 36.19 34.65
CA GLY A 229 189.54 36.41 36.05
C GLY A 229 188.45 36.39 37.12
N LEU A 230 188.50 35.33 37.95
CA LEU A 230 188.16 35.27 39.39
C LEU A 230 186.69 35.58 39.80
N ALA A 231 185.87 34.63 40.25
CA ALA A 231 185.96 33.73 41.43
C ALA A 231 185.56 34.37 42.78
N SER A 232 184.28 34.22 43.16
CA SER A 232 183.78 33.91 44.53
C SER A 232 182.24 33.95 44.59
N GLY A 233 181.62 33.12 45.43
CA GLY A 233 180.20 33.25 45.87
C GLY A 233 180.14 33.60 47.37
N PRO A 234 179.05 33.33 48.14
CA PRO A 234 177.75 32.75 47.78
C PRO A 234 176.50 33.52 48.37
N ARG A 235 175.29 32.92 48.25
CA ARG A 235 174.02 33.03 49.05
C ARG A 235 173.92 34.06 50.21
N ALA A 236 172.78 34.72 50.52
CA ALA A 236 171.34 34.46 50.29
C ALA A 236 170.46 35.73 50.54
N GLN A 237 169.13 35.66 50.28
CA GLN A 237 167.95 36.37 50.90
C GLN A 237 168.08 37.89 51.30
N THR A 238 167.12 38.81 51.14
CA THR A 238 165.64 38.77 51.07
C THR A 238 165.09 40.14 50.56
N GLU A 239 163.77 40.23 50.31
CA GLU A 239 162.93 41.47 50.39
C GLU A 239 163.06 42.61 49.35
N ALA A 240 162.07 43.54 49.44
CA ALA A 240 161.70 44.70 48.62
C ALA A 240 160.71 44.40 47.46
N SER A 241 159.44 44.81 47.48
CA SER A 241 158.82 46.11 47.79
C SER A 241 159.09 47.19 46.72
N VAL A 242 158.12 47.31 45.80
CA VAL A 242 157.72 48.50 45.03
C VAL A 242 158.81 49.51 44.61
N PRO A 243 159.13 49.63 43.30
CA PRO A 243 159.67 50.86 42.75
C PRO A 243 158.56 51.91 42.68
N SER A 244 158.69 52.90 43.54
CA SER A 244 157.91 54.14 43.58
C SER A 244 158.09 54.99 42.31
N GLY A 245 157.09 55.85 42.08
CA GLY A 245 157.28 57.18 41.48
C GLY A 245 158.10 57.28 40.19
N LEU A 246 157.43 57.17 39.04
CA LEU A 246 157.86 57.95 37.87
C LEU A 246 157.76 59.44 38.24
N ASP A 247 158.92 60.09 38.31
CA ASP A 247 159.07 61.50 38.67
C ASP A 247 158.26 62.41 37.72
N PRO A 248 157.29 63.20 38.23
CA PRO A 248 156.47 64.12 37.41
C PRO A 248 157.25 65.30 36.82
N HIS A 249 158.58 65.37 36.96
CA HIS A 249 159.40 66.37 36.27
C HIS A 249 160.31 65.81 35.16
N SER A 250 160.17 64.52 34.83
CA SER A 250 160.73 63.95 33.59
C SER A 250 159.81 64.18 32.38
N LYS A 251 160.30 64.87 31.34
CA LYS A 251 159.57 65.07 30.07
C LYS A 251 159.06 63.74 29.48
N LEU A 252 159.89 62.69 29.54
CA LEU A 252 159.55 61.37 29.02
C LEU A 252 158.47 60.68 29.87
N GLY A 253 158.48 60.88 31.19
CA GLY A 253 157.44 60.39 32.10
C GLY A 253 156.08 61.03 31.81
N PHE A 254 156.07 62.35 31.61
CA PHE A 254 154.85 63.10 31.23
C PHE A 254 154.31 62.68 29.86
N GLU A 255 155.16 62.53 28.84
CA GLU A 255 154.73 62.07 27.51
C GLU A 255 154.15 60.65 27.52
N LEU A 256 154.73 59.73 28.31
CA LEU A 256 154.21 58.37 28.44
C LEU A 256 152.88 58.36 29.21
N TYR A 257 152.78 59.12 30.30
CA TYR A 257 151.53 59.28 31.05
C TYR A 257 150.42 59.90 30.19
N GLU A 258 150.69 60.95 29.43
CA GLU A 258 149.72 61.54 28.50
C GLU A 258 149.28 60.55 27.41
N ARG A 259 150.21 59.79 26.80
CA ARG A 259 149.86 58.77 25.80
C ARG A 259 149.01 57.66 26.40
N GLU A 260 149.28 57.25 27.64
CA GLU A 260 148.48 56.24 28.33
C GLU A 260 147.10 56.78 28.71
N GLN A 261 147.00 58.03 29.18
CA GLN A 261 145.72 58.68 29.48
C GLN A 261 144.88 58.89 28.22
N ARG A 262 145.47 59.33 27.10
CA ARG A 262 144.76 59.43 25.81
C ARG A 262 144.27 58.06 25.34
N ARG A 263 145.07 56.99 25.43
CA ARG A 263 144.62 55.62 25.13
C ARG A 263 143.49 55.14 26.04
N LYS A 264 143.55 55.44 27.34
CA LYS A 264 142.48 55.14 28.31
C LYS A 264 141.21 55.90 27.99
N HIS A 265 141.32 57.19 27.64
CA HIS A 265 140.22 58.03 27.19
C HIS A 265 139.58 57.48 25.92
N ASP A 266 140.36 57.19 24.87
CA ASP A 266 139.86 56.66 23.60
C ASP A 266 139.18 55.29 23.78
N ALA A 267 139.75 54.40 24.60
CA ALA A 267 139.15 53.11 24.93
C ALA A 267 137.84 53.28 25.73
N MET A 268 137.78 54.24 26.64
CA MET A 268 136.57 54.58 27.40
C MET A 268 135.50 55.19 26.48
N GLN A 269 135.88 56.07 25.56
CA GLN A 269 134.97 56.70 24.60
C GLN A 269 134.41 55.66 23.61
N GLN A 270 135.24 54.73 23.11
CA GLN A 270 134.79 53.58 22.31
C GLN A 270 133.86 52.65 23.11
N SER A 271 134.14 52.43 24.41
CA SER A 271 133.27 51.65 25.30
C SER A 271 131.91 52.33 25.49
N LEU A 272 131.90 53.65 25.71
CA LEU A 272 130.69 54.47 25.81
C LEU A 272 129.88 54.43 24.52
N TYR A 273 130.50 54.57 23.34
CA TYR A 273 129.78 54.43 22.05
C TYR A 273 129.17 53.03 21.89
N ARG A 274 129.90 51.95 22.22
CA ARG A 274 129.35 50.57 22.17
C ARG A 274 128.23 50.33 23.19
N LEU A 275 128.24 51.03 24.33
CA LEU A 275 127.16 51.00 25.33
C LEU A 275 125.95 51.81 24.86
N GLN A 276 126.18 52.97 24.23
CA GLN A 276 125.16 53.79 23.57
C GLN A 276 124.43 53.00 22.48
N GLU A 277 125.17 52.38 21.54
CA GLU A 277 124.62 51.52 20.48
C GLU A 277 123.77 50.36 21.06
N LYS A 278 124.24 49.72 22.13
CA LYS A 278 123.50 48.65 22.81
C LYS A 278 122.24 49.17 23.52
N LEU A 279 122.29 50.38 24.08
CA LEU A 279 121.13 51.03 24.70
C LEU A 279 120.10 51.40 23.63
N ASP A 280 120.52 52.03 22.53
CA ASP A 280 119.65 52.42 21.42
C ASP A 280 119.01 51.20 20.76
N ALA A 281 119.77 50.10 20.57
CA ALA A 281 119.23 48.82 20.11
C ALA A 281 118.16 48.25 21.07
N ARG A 282 118.37 48.34 22.40
CA ARG A 282 117.38 47.93 23.41
C ARG A 282 116.16 48.85 23.47
N VAL A 283 116.33 50.15 23.25
CA VAL A 283 115.23 51.10 23.15
C VAL A 283 114.42 50.84 21.87
N ALA A 284 115.06 50.56 20.75
CA ALA A 284 114.41 50.21 19.49
C ALA A 284 113.62 48.89 19.60
N THR A 285 114.17 47.84 20.22
CA THR A 285 113.40 46.61 20.47
C THR A 285 112.26 46.83 21.46
N SER A 286 112.46 47.61 22.54
CA SER A 286 111.40 47.97 23.48
C SER A 286 110.24 48.73 22.80
N ARG A 287 110.54 49.66 21.88
CA ARG A 287 109.52 50.34 21.06
C ARG A 287 108.74 49.35 20.19
N LYS A 288 109.43 48.46 19.46
CA LYS A 288 108.81 47.39 18.65
C LYS A 288 107.91 46.46 19.49
N TYR A 289 108.33 46.06 20.69
CA TYR A 289 107.50 45.26 21.58
C TYR A 289 106.27 46.02 22.10
N LYS A 290 106.38 47.33 22.41
CA LYS A 290 105.23 48.17 22.78
C LYS A 290 104.25 48.34 21.62
N GLU A 291 104.74 48.49 20.39
CA GLU A 291 103.92 48.55 19.18
C GLU A 291 103.21 47.21 18.91
N ALA A 292 103.92 46.09 19.03
CA ALA A 292 103.34 44.75 18.94
C ALA A 292 102.28 44.50 20.03
N GLY A 293 102.52 44.94 21.27
CA GLY A 293 101.55 44.89 22.36
C GLY A 293 100.28 45.71 22.05
N ARG A 294 100.43 46.94 21.55
CA ARG A 294 99.30 47.79 21.09
C ARG A 294 98.56 47.20 19.87
N ALA A 295 99.25 46.45 19.01
CA ALA A 295 98.63 45.73 17.91
C ALA A 295 97.83 44.51 18.40
N LEU A 296 98.37 43.77 19.37
CA LEU A 296 97.68 42.65 20.03
C LEU A 296 96.44 43.14 20.78
N GLN A 297 96.55 44.21 21.58
CA GLN A 297 95.41 44.83 22.27
C GLN A 297 94.28 45.22 21.30
N ARG A 298 94.61 45.80 20.15
CA ARG A 298 93.62 46.13 19.11
C ARG A 298 92.98 44.89 18.49
N LYS A 299 93.73 43.80 18.29
CA LYS A 299 93.17 42.51 17.83
C LYS A 299 92.24 41.87 18.87
N VAL A 300 92.62 41.90 20.16
CA VAL A 300 91.79 41.41 21.26
C VAL A 300 90.48 42.19 21.33
N ALA A 301 90.54 43.53 21.36
CA ALA A 301 89.35 44.38 21.36
C ALA A 301 88.44 44.14 20.14
N ALA A 302 89.02 43.88 18.95
CA ALA A 302 88.24 43.52 17.76
C ALA A 302 87.55 42.16 17.90
N MET A 303 88.21 41.14 18.45
CA MET A 303 87.58 39.83 18.69
C MET A 303 86.54 39.87 19.82
N GLU A 304 86.74 40.70 20.85
CA GLU A 304 85.73 40.95 21.89
C GLU A 304 84.48 41.63 21.32
N ALA A 305 84.65 42.58 20.39
CA ALA A 305 83.53 43.21 19.69
C ALA A 305 82.80 42.21 18.78
N GLU A 306 83.52 41.38 18.03
CA GLU A 306 82.92 40.32 17.19
C GLU A 306 82.19 39.26 18.04
N LEU A 307 82.74 38.89 19.21
CA LEU A 307 82.10 37.98 20.15
C LEU A 307 80.78 38.54 20.67
N ARG A 308 80.74 39.84 21.03
CA ARG A 308 79.49 40.51 21.45
C ARG A 308 78.46 40.56 20.33
N GLN A 309 78.85 40.92 19.11
CA GLN A 309 77.95 40.90 17.95
C GLN A 309 77.38 39.51 17.66
N ARG A 310 78.19 38.46 17.79
CA ARG A 310 77.75 37.07 17.65
C ARG A 310 76.81 36.64 18.78
N GLN A 311 77.05 37.10 20.00
CA GLN A 311 76.15 36.83 21.14
C GLN A 311 74.80 37.54 20.96
N GLU A 312 74.80 38.83 20.59
CA GLU A 312 73.58 39.59 20.29
C GLU A 312 72.75 38.93 19.16
N ALA A 313 73.43 38.39 18.14
CA ALA A 313 72.78 37.61 17.09
C ALA A 313 72.22 36.27 17.59
N ALA A 314 72.91 35.58 18.51
CA ALA A 314 72.43 34.34 19.13
C ALA A 314 71.20 34.60 20.00
N ASP A 315 71.26 35.58 20.90
CA ASP A 315 70.13 36.02 21.75
C ASP A 315 68.92 36.44 20.88
N GLY A 316 69.17 37.09 19.75
CA GLY A 316 68.14 37.46 18.77
C GLY A 316 67.48 36.26 18.09
N LEU A 317 68.25 35.22 17.78
CA LEU A 317 67.73 33.95 17.26
C LEU A 317 66.96 33.16 18.32
N GLU A 318 67.44 33.13 19.56
CA GLU A 318 66.76 32.46 20.69
C GLU A 318 65.38 33.08 20.96
N ARG A 319 65.28 34.40 21.02
CA ARG A 319 63.98 35.11 21.13
C ARG A 319 63.04 34.77 19.98
N ARG A 320 63.57 34.59 18.77
CA ARG A 320 62.77 34.22 17.59
C ARG A 320 62.31 32.76 17.63
N ILE A 321 63.13 31.85 18.13
CA ILE A 321 62.75 30.45 18.37
C ILE A 321 61.60 30.41 19.38
N ASN A 322 61.76 31.06 20.54
CA ASN A 322 60.73 31.10 21.58
C ASN A 322 59.40 31.73 21.09
N ALA A 323 59.47 32.73 20.20
CA ALA A 323 58.28 33.30 19.57
C ALA A 323 57.59 32.31 18.60
N LEU A 324 58.36 31.59 17.78
CA LEU A 324 57.84 30.57 16.87
C LEU A 324 57.26 29.36 17.63
N ASP A 325 57.88 28.94 18.73
CA ASP A 325 57.35 27.88 19.59
C ASP A 325 55.99 28.29 20.19
N GLY A 326 55.84 29.54 20.64
CA GLY A 326 54.55 30.08 21.08
C GLY A 326 53.49 30.14 19.96
N GLU A 327 53.87 30.47 18.73
CA GLU A 327 52.97 30.40 17.57
C GLU A 327 52.56 28.95 17.24
N VAL A 328 53.47 27.97 17.42
CA VAL A 328 53.20 26.54 17.26
C VAL A 328 52.25 26.03 18.35
N GLU A 329 52.41 26.43 19.60
CA GLU A 329 51.47 26.09 20.69
C GLU A 329 50.06 26.65 20.43
N VAL A 330 49.96 27.92 20.02
CA VAL A 330 48.67 28.57 19.69
C VAL A 330 48.00 27.95 18.46
N THR A 331 48.77 27.50 17.47
CA THR A 331 48.21 26.80 16.30
C THR A 331 47.82 25.35 16.63
N CYS A 332 48.56 24.66 17.49
CA CYS A 332 48.19 23.34 18.01
C CYS A 332 46.90 23.36 18.84
N THR A 333 46.71 24.35 19.73
CA THR A 333 45.48 24.47 20.52
C THR A 333 44.26 24.74 19.63
N ARG A 334 44.35 25.71 18.71
CA ARG A 334 43.31 25.99 17.71
C ARG A 334 42.96 24.78 16.84
N LEU A 335 43.96 23.98 16.44
CA LEU A 335 43.72 22.74 15.70
C LEU A 335 42.98 21.69 16.55
N GLY A 336 43.30 21.60 17.84
CA GLY A 336 42.58 20.76 18.80
C GLY A 336 41.13 21.18 19.00
N GLU A 337 40.88 22.48 19.13
CA GLU A 337 39.52 23.06 19.22
C GLU A 337 38.71 22.79 17.96
N ALA A 338 39.27 23.09 16.78
CA ALA A 338 38.62 22.84 15.49
C ALA A 338 38.34 21.35 15.25
N LYS A 339 39.23 20.46 15.69
CA LYS A 339 38.98 19.01 15.65
C LYS A 339 37.83 18.62 16.57
N ALA A 340 37.78 19.13 17.80
CA ALA A 340 36.70 18.85 18.74
C ALA A 340 35.35 19.37 18.23
N GLU A 341 35.32 20.54 17.60
CA GLU A 341 34.14 21.10 16.94
C GLU A 341 33.69 20.24 15.74
N ALA A 342 34.61 19.83 14.87
CA ALA A 342 34.31 18.91 13.77
C ALA A 342 33.77 17.55 14.25
N GLU A 343 34.28 17.01 15.37
CA GLU A 343 33.73 15.79 15.98
C GLU A 343 32.32 16.00 16.56
N ARG A 344 31.98 17.18 17.11
CA ARG A 344 30.60 17.50 17.53
C ARG A 344 29.67 17.59 16.34
N ALA A 345 30.02 18.40 15.34
CA ALA A 345 29.23 18.58 14.11
C ALA A 345 29.00 17.24 13.38
N ARG A 346 29.99 16.34 13.39
CA ARG A 346 29.83 14.98 12.86
C ARG A 346 28.80 14.16 13.64
N ARG A 347 28.83 14.18 14.98
CA ARG A 347 27.86 13.45 15.81
C ARG A 347 26.44 14.02 15.68
N GLU A 348 26.32 15.33 15.56
CA GLU A 348 25.04 16.02 15.29
C GLU A 348 24.47 15.61 13.92
N LEU A 349 25.31 15.56 12.88
CA LEU A 349 24.92 15.09 11.55
C LEU A 349 24.53 13.60 11.56
N GLU A 350 25.31 12.74 12.23
CA GLU A 350 24.98 11.32 12.39
C GLU A 350 23.62 11.14 13.10
N ALA A 351 23.35 11.91 14.16
CA ALA A 351 22.06 11.91 14.85
C ALA A 351 20.91 12.42 13.97
N GLU A 352 21.12 13.51 13.21
CA GLU A 352 20.11 14.05 12.30
C GLU A 352 19.79 13.07 11.16
N THR A 353 20.81 12.39 10.59
CA THR A 353 20.58 11.38 9.56
C THR A 353 19.80 10.18 10.09
N ALA A 354 20.08 9.72 11.32
CA ALA A 354 19.31 8.67 11.97
C ALA A 354 17.83 9.07 12.17
N ALA A 355 17.57 10.29 12.66
CA ALA A 355 16.21 10.80 12.84
C ALA A 355 15.46 10.96 11.50
N ARG A 356 16.14 11.41 10.44
CA ARG A 356 15.57 11.49 9.09
C ARG A 356 15.28 10.11 8.49
N GLU A 357 16.13 9.11 8.73
CA GLU A 357 15.86 7.73 8.32
C GLU A 357 14.66 7.13 9.06
N GLU A 358 14.54 7.35 10.37
CA GLU A 358 13.41 6.89 11.18
C GLU A 358 12.09 7.51 10.68
N ALA A 359 12.03 8.84 10.55
CA ALA A 359 10.89 9.54 9.97
C ALA A 359 10.56 9.07 8.53
N SER A 360 11.57 8.74 7.72
CA SER A 360 11.35 8.18 6.38
C SER A 360 10.78 6.76 6.41
N ARG A 361 11.13 5.94 7.40
CA ARG A 361 10.57 4.59 7.58
C ARG A 361 9.13 4.68 8.08
N GLU A 362 8.84 5.58 9.03
CA GLU A 362 7.48 5.85 9.50
C GLU A 362 6.58 6.36 8.38
N ALA A 363 7.03 7.34 7.59
CA ALA A 363 6.30 7.83 6.42
C ALA A 363 6.04 6.71 5.39
N SER A 364 7.02 5.84 5.16
CA SER A 364 6.86 4.68 4.26
C SER A 364 5.83 3.66 4.81
N ALA A 365 5.83 3.42 6.11
CA ALA A 365 4.84 2.56 6.77
C ALA A 365 3.43 3.17 6.72
N ALA A 366 3.30 4.48 6.90
CA ALA A 366 2.03 5.21 6.78
C ALA A 366 1.48 5.15 5.34
N ILE A 367 2.34 5.31 4.32
CA ILE A 367 1.95 5.15 2.90
C ILE A 367 1.51 3.70 2.62
N ALA A 368 2.23 2.70 3.14
CA ALA A 368 1.84 1.29 2.99
C ALA A 368 0.47 1.03 3.65
N ALA A 369 0.24 1.53 4.86
CA ALA A 369 -1.04 1.44 5.55
C ALA A 369 -2.17 2.12 4.74
N ALA A 370 -1.95 3.33 4.25
CA ALA A 370 -2.90 4.04 3.39
C ALA A 370 -3.25 3.28 2.11
N ASN A 371 -2.24 2.68 1.45
CA ASN A 371 -2.46 1.83 0.27
C ASN A 371 -3.29 0.58 0.60
N THR A 372 -3.03 -0.10 1.72
CA THR A 372 -3.85 -1.24 2.15
C THR A 372 -5.28 -0.84 2.52
N PHE A 373 -5.46 0.37 3.08
CA PHE A 373 -6.79 0.92 3.35
C PHE A 373 -7.53 1.26 2.05
N GLN A 374 -6.87 1.89 1.08
CA GLN A 374 -7.45 2.18 -0.24
C GLN A 374 -7.83 0.90 -1.00
N ALA A 375 -7.02 -0.16 -0.91
CA ALA A 375 -7.35 -1.46 -1.47
C ALA A 375 -8.62 -2.05 -0.82
N LYS A 376 -8.74 -2.00 0.52
CA LYS A 376 -9.95 -2.44 1.25
C LYS A 376 -11.19 -1.61 0.89
N VAL A 377 -11.05 -0.28 0.76
CA VAL A 377 -12.16 0.59 0.31
C VAL A 377 -12.59 0.21 -1.11
N SER A 378 -11.65 -0.07 -2.00
CA SER A 378 -11.95 -0.50 -3.37
C SER A 378 -12.64 -1.87 -3.41
N GLU A 379 -12.22 -2.81 -2.54
CA GLU A 379 -12.89 -4.11 -2.38
C GLU A 379 -14.31 -3.97 -1.80
N LEU A 380 -14.51 -3.08 -0.83
CA LEU A 380 -15.83 -2.81 -0.24
C LEU A 380 -16.77 -2.17 -1.26
N LEU A 381 -16.32 -1.19 -2.04
CA LEU A 381 -17.10 -0.57 -3.12
C LEU A 381 -17.45 -1.58 -4.24
N ALA A 382 -16.54 -2.51 -4.57
CA ALA A 382 -16.84 -3.59 -5.52
C ALA A 382 -17.92 -4.54 -4.97
N ARG A 383 -17.83 -4.92 -3.68
CA ARG A 383 -18.85 -5.74 -3.00
C ARG A 383 -20.19 -5.02 -2.87
N GLU A 384 -20.19 -3.70 -2.64
CA GLU A 384 -21.39 -2.87 -2.62
C GLU A 384 -22.09 -2.90 -3.98
N GLY A 385 -21.35 -2.68 -5.08
CA GLY A 385 -21.90 -2.81 -6.44
C GLY A 385 -22.40 -4.23 -6.78
N GLU A 386 -21.72 -5.29 -6.31
CA GLU A 386 -22.24 -6.67 -6.44
C GLU A 386 -23.55 -6.88 -5.67
N LEU A 387 -23.68 -6.29 -4.47
CA LEU A 387 -24.89 -6.37 -3.66
C LEU A 387 -26.03 -5.56 -4.25
N GLU A 388 -25.76 -4.37 -4.82
CA GLU A 388 -26.73 -3.58 -5.56
C GLU A 388 -27.24 -4.33 -6.81
N SER A 389 -26.35 -4.98 -7.58
CA SER A 389 -26.75 -5.82 -8.71
C SER A 389 -27.65 -6.97 -8.27
N ARG A 390 -27.29 -7.69 -7.19
CA ARG A 390 -28.13 -8.76 -6.63
C ARG A 390 -29.46 -8.24 -6.06
N ALA A 391 -29.49 -7.03 -5.50
CA ALA A 391 -30.72 -6.40 -5.05
C ALA A 391 -31.65 -6.12 -6.24
N ALA A 392 -31.12 -5.57 -7.34
CA ALA A 392 -31.87 -5.34 -8.56
C ALA A 392 -32.36 -6.66 -9.20
N GLU A 393 -31.53 -7.69 -9.27
CA GLU A 393 -31.90 -9.03 -9.74
C GLU A 393 -33.00 -9.67 -8.88
N THR A 394 -32.92 -9.54 -7.56
CA THR A 394 -33.96 -10.07 -6.65
C THR A 394 -35.25 -9.24 -6.73
N GLU A 395 -35.18 -7.93 -6.96
CA GLU A 395 -36.36 -7.10 -7.21
C GLU A 395 -37.06 -7.49 -8.52
N LEU A 396 -36.31 -7.68 -9.62
CA LEU A 396 -36.83 -8.17 -10.89
C LEU A 396 -37.46 -9.58 -10.74
N SER A 397 -36.80 -10.47 -10.00
CA SER A 397 -37.32 -11.81 -9.68
C SER A 397 -38.61 -11.76 -8.85
N CYS A 398 -38.70 -10.86 -7.88
CA CYS A 398 -39.92 -10.62 -7.10
C CYS A 398 -41.05 -10.06 -7.97
N ARG A 399 -40.78 -9.11 -8.88
CA ARG A 399 -41.78 -8.59 -9.83
C ARG A 399 -42.30 -9.70 -10.75
N ALA A 400 -41.42 -10.52 -11.32
CA ALA A 400 -41.81 -11.67 -12.13
C ALA A 400 -42.69 -12.67 -11.35
N ARG A 401 -42.33 -13.00 -10.10
CA ARG A 401 -43.15 -13.86 -9.22
C ARG A 401 -44.52 -13.26 -8.88
N LEU A 402 -44.61 -11.94 -8.72
CA LEU A 402 -45.89 -11.25 -8.49
C LEU A 402 -46.77 -11.28 -9.75
N GLU A 403 -46.20 -11.12 -10.94
CA GLU A 403 -46.91 -11.27 -12.22
C GLU A 403 -47.40 -12.71 -12.43
N GLU A 404 -46.56 -13.71 -12.13
CA GLU A 404 -46.96 -15.13 -12.14
C GLU A 404 -48.08 -15.42 -11.13
N ALA A 405 -47.99 -14.90 -9.90
CA ALA A 405 -49.02 -15.06 -8.88
C ALA A 405 -50.35 -14.44 -9.31
N ALA A 406 -50.35 -13.21 -9.84
CA ALA A 406 -51.55 -12.55 -10.36
C ALA A 406 -52.16 -13.32 -11.56
N ALA A 407 -51.32 -13.87 -12.46
CA ALA A 407 -51.78 -14.71 -13.55
C ALA A 407 -52.39 -16.04 -13.06
N MET A 408 -51.85 -16.62 -11.99
CA MET A 408 -52.40 -17.83 -11.36
C MET A 408 -53.70 -17.55 -10.60
N GLU A 409 -53.82 -16.41 -9.91
CA GLU A 409 -55.07 -15.97 -9.28
C GLU A 409 -56.17 -15.69 -10.31
N SER A 410 -55.82 -15.06 -11.45
CA SER A 410 -56.74 -14.89 -12.59
C SER A 410 -57.22 -16.23 -13.16
N LYS A 411 -56.33 -17.21 -13.30
CA LYS A 411 -56.70 -18.59 -13.71
C LYS A 411 -57.58 -19.27 -12.66
N ALA A 412 -57.26 -19.16 -11.37
CA ALA A 412 -58.03 -19.76 -10.28
C ALA A 412 -59.45 -19.18 -10.22
N THR A 413 -59.59 -17.86 -10.24
CA THR A 413 -60.91 -17.19 -10.26
C THR A 413 -61.72 -17.53 -11.52
N ALA A 414 -61.08 -17.67 -12.69
CA ALA A 414 -61.74 -18.15 -13.91
C ALA A 414 -62.22 -19.61 -13.80
N LEU A 415 -61.43 -20.49 -13.15
CA LEU A 415 -61.82 -21.87 -12.87
C LEU A 415 -62.96 -21.95 -11.85
N SER A 416 -62.92 -21.17 -10.77
CA SER A 416 -64.02 -21.10 -9.78
C SER A 416 -65.33 -20.65 -10.41
N ARG A 417 -65.30 -19.67 -11.34
CA ARG A 417 -66.50 -19.26 -12.09
C ARG A 417 -67.04 -20.37 -13.00
N ARG A 418 -66.15 -21.12 -13.66
CA ARG A 418 -66.55 -22.30 -14.47
C ARG A 418 -67.13 -23.41 -13.62
N LEU A 419 -66.57 -23.63 -12.42
CA LEU A 419 -67.02 -24.66 -11.49
C LEU A 419 -68.40 -24.32 -10.91
N ALA A 420 -68.61 -23.09 -10.44
CA ALA A 420 -69.93 -22.61 -10.01
C ALA A 420 -70.99 -22.68 -11.14
N SER A 421 -70.61 -22.37 -12.38
CA SER A 421 -71.50 -22.54 -13.53
C SER A 421 -71.82 -24.02 -13.81
N ALA A 422 -70.86 -24.93 -13.63
CA ALA A 422 -71.08 -26.37 -13.74
C ALA A 422 -72.00 -26.89 -12.62
N ASP A 423 -71.83 -26.41 -11.40
CA ASP A 423 -72.69 -26.75 -10.26
C ASP A 423 -74.14 -26.28 -10.50
N GLU A 424 -74.35 -25.06 -10.97
CA GLU A 424 -75.68 -24.58 -11.41
C GLU A 424 -76.31 -25.48 -12.49
N HIS A 425 -75.51 -25.98 -13.44
CA HIS A 425 -75.97 -26.91 -14.47
C HIS A 425 -76.32 -28.28 -13.88
N ILE A 426 -75.54 -28.78 -12.93
CA ILE A 426 -75.80 -30.03 -12.20
C ILE A 426 -77.09 -29.91 -11.38
N GLU A 427 -77.30 -28.81 -10.65
CA GLU A 427 -78.53 -28.57 -9.89
C GLU A 427 -79.76 -28.52 -10.80
N LYS A 428 -79.69 -27.82 -11.94
CA LYS A 428 -80.77 -27.77 -12.95
C LYS A 428 -81.08 -29.17 -13.51
N MET A 429 -80.05 -29.96 -13.83
CA MET A 429 -80.23 -31.35 -14.28
C MET A 429 -80.82 -32.26 -13.19
N ALA A 430 -80.37 -32.11 -11.94
CA ALA A 430 -80.90 -32.86 -10.80
C ALA A 430 -82.35 -32.44 -10.42
N GLY A 431 -82.78 -31.23 -10.78
CA GLY A 431 -84.18 -30.80 -10.75
C GLY A 431 -85.01 -31.52 -11.80
N LEU A 432 -84.59 -31.45 -13.07
CA LEU A 432 -85.29 -32.09 -14.20
C LEU A 432 -85.41 -33.61 -14.06
N LEU A 433 -84.41 -34.28 -13.48
CA LEU A 433 -84.47 -35.72 -13.17
C LEU A 433 -85.54 -36.02 -12.09
N ARG A 434 -85.60 -35.23 -11.02
CA ARG A 434 -86.62 -35.40 -9.97
C ARG A 434 -88.04 -35.17 -10.50
N GLU A 435 -88.25 -34.22 -11.41
CA GLU A 435 -89.54 -34.02 -12.08
C GLU A 435 -89.91 -35.23 -12.96
N ARG A 436 -88.96 -35.76 -13.74
CA ARG A 436 -89.13 -36.97 -14.57
C ARG A 436 -89.50 -38.20 -13.73
N ASP A 437 -88.86 -38.39 -12.59
CA ASP A 437 -89.13 -39.54 -11.70
C ASP A 437 -90.55 -39.45 -11.09
N LEU A 438 -90.96 -38.26 -10.63
CA LEU A 438 -92.31 -38.03 -10.13
C LEU A 438 -93.39 -38.27 -11.19
N ASP A 439 -93.16 -37.87 -12.44
CA ASP A 439 -94.08 -38.15 -13.54
C ASP A 439 -94.12 -39.63 -13.93
N ALA A 440 -92.99 -40.35 -13.83
CA ALA A 440 -92.96 -41.80 -14.00
C ALA A 440 -93.73 -42.53 -12.88
N GLU A 441 -93.64 -42.08 -11.63
CA GLU A 441 -94.43 -42.60 -10.50
C GLU A 441 -95.93 -42.35 -10.67
N ARG A 442 -96.33 -41.13 -11.05
CA ARG A 442 -97.72 -40.79 -11.40
C ARG A 442 -98.25 -41.66 -12.53
N GLY A 443 -97.42 -41.97 -13.53
CA GLY A 443 -97.74 -42.90 -14.61
C GLY A 443 -97.98 -44.33 -14.11
N ARG A 444 -97.07 -44.87 -13.29
CA ARG A 444 -97.18 -46.22 -12.69
C ARG A 444 -98.44 -46.37 -11.83
N SER A 445 -98.77 -45.36 -11.01
CA SER A 445 -99.96 -45.37 -10.16
C SER A 445 -101.26 -45.45 -10.97
N ARG A 446 -101.40 -44.64 -12.03
CA ARG A 446 -102.58 -44.68 -12.92
C ARG A 446 -102.74 -45.99 -13.67
N PHE A 447 -101.63 -46.64 -14.05
CA PHE A 447 -101.65 -47.95 -14.70
C PHE A 447 -102.20 -49.03 -13.76
N GLN A 448 -101.72 -49.07 -12.51
CA GLN A 448 -102.20 -50.01 -11.48
C GLN A 448 -103.68 -49.80 -11.14
N GLU A 449 -104.14 -48.55 -11.02
CA GLU A 449 -105.53 -48.23 -10.74
C GLU A 449 -106.48 -48.74 -11.84
N GLN A 450 -106.09 -48.61 -13.12
CA GLN A 450 -106.89 -49.14 -14.23
C GLN A 450 -106.83 -50.65 -14.37
N GLN A 451 -105.69 -51.28 -14.10
CA GLN A 451 -105.59 -52.74 -14.09
C GLN A 451 -106.52 -53.35 -13.03
N ALA A 452 -106.53 -52.78 -11.82
CA ALA A 452 -107.47 -53.16 -10.75
C ALA A 452 -108.95 -52.84 -11.10
N MET A 453 -109.21 -51.88 -11.99
CA MET A 453 -110.57 -51.62 -12.51
C MET A 453 -111.02 -52.75 -13.45
N ILE A 454 -110.16 -53.20 -14.37
CA ILE A 454 -110.45 -54.29 -15.31
C ILE A 454 -110.76 -55.58 -14.54
N GLU A 455 -109.88 -55.99 -13.61
CA GLU A 455 -110.05 -57.20 -12.79
C GLU A 455 -111.43 -57.22 -12.07
N ARG A 456 -111.88 -56.07 -11.54
CA ARG A 456 -113.22 -55.93 -10.94
C ARG A 456 -114.34 -56.09 -11.96
N GLN A 457 -114.22 -55.46 -13.13
CA GLN A 457 -115.23 -55.59 -14.18
C GLN A 457 -115.32 -57.03 -14.70
N GLU A 458 -114.20 -57.73 -14.87
CA GLU A 458 -114.13 -59.13 -15.29
C GLU A 458 -114.77 -60.07 -14.26
N HIS A 459 -114.51 -59.86 -12.96
CA HIS A 459 -115.17 -60.63 -11.90
C HIS A 459 -116.68 -60.43 -11.89
N GLU A 460 -117.17 -59.19 -11.99
CA GLU A 460 -118.60 -58.89 -12.08
C GLU A 460 -119.23 -59.51 -13.34
N LEU A 461 -118.56 -59.39 -14.49
CA LEU A 461 -118.96 -59.97 -15.78
C LEU A 461 -119.09 -61.50 -15.70
N ASN A 462 -118.09 -62.19 -15.13
CA ASN A 462 -118.13 -63.63 -14.94
C ASN A 462 -119.29 -64.07 -14.03
N GLY A 463 -119.58 -63.28 -12.99
CA GLY A 463 -120.78 -63.47 -12.17
C GLY A 463 -122.09 -63.36 -12.97
N MET A 464 -122.21 -62.38 -13.85
CA MET A 464 -123.38 -62.20 -14.73
C MET A 464 -123.50 -63.31 -15.78
N ARG A 465 -122.38 -63.78 -16.36
CA ARG A 465 -122.36 -64.92 -17.31
C ARG A 465 -122.84 -66.22 -16.64
N LEU A 466 -122.43 -66.51 -15.42
CA LEU A 466 -122.94 -67.64 -14.64
C LEU A 466 -124.44 -67.53 -14.31
N GLN A 467 -124.92 -66.33 -13.97
CA GLN A 467 -126.35 -66.08 -13.79
C GLN A 467 -127.15 -66.32 -15.07
N TYR A 468 -126.60 -65.93 -16.22
CA TYR A 468 -127.21 -66.10 -17.54
C TYR A 468 -127.33 -67.59 -17.90
N GLU A 469 -126.27 -68.38 -17.74
CA GLU A 469 -126.33 -69.83 -17.94
C GLU A 469 -127.36 -70.52 -17.04
N GLY A 470 -127.40 -70.16 -15.74
CA GLY A 470 -128.38 -70.70 -14.80
C GLY A 470 -129.82 -70.28 -15.11
N GLN A 471 -130.01 -69.11 -15.72
CA GLN A 471 -131.30 -68.66 -16.21
C GLN A 471 -131.74 -69.39 -17.48
N MET A 472 -130.84 -69.59 -18.44
CA MET A 472 -131.12 -70.35 -19.66
C MET A 472 -131.52 -71.80 -19.35
N LYS A 473 -130.84 -72.46 -18.41
CA LYS A 473 -131.19 -73.81 -17.94
C LYS A 473 -132.63 -73.86 -17.38
N ARG A 474 -133.02 -72.88 -16.55
CA ARG A 474 -134.40 -72.78 -16.01
C ARG A 474 -135.44 -72.53 -17.10
N MET A 475 -135.16 -71.66 -18.07
CA MET A 475 -136.05 -71.44 -19.20
C MET A 475 -136.21 -72.68 -20.08
N GLN A 476 -135.15 -73.44 -20.28
CA GLN A 476 -135.19 -74.68 -21.05
C GLN A 476 -136.04 -75.75 -20.35
N GLN A 477 -135.96 -75.85 -19.01
CA GLN A 477 -136.85 -76.69 -18.19
C GLN A 477 -138.32 -76.24 -18.32
N GLN A 478 -138.62 -74.94 -18.13
CA GLN A 478 -139.97 -74.38 -18.28
C GLN A 478 -140.57 -74.61 -19.67
N ARG A 479 -139.74 -74.58 -20.74
CA ARG A 479 -140.17 -74.95 -22.10
C ARG A 479 -140.48 -76.44 -22.23
N GLN A 480 -139.62 -77.31 -21.72
CA GLN A 480 -139.85 -78.77 -21.73
C GLN A 480 -141.11 -79.16 -20.96
N GLU A 481 -141.42 -78.51 -19.85
CA GLU A 481 -142.66 -78.72 -19.09
C GLU A 481 -143.90 -78.26 -19.86
N LEU A 482 -143.85 -77.09 -20.50
CA LEU A 482 -144.91 -76.61 -21.40
C LEU A 482 -145.18 -77.58 -22.56
N ASP A 483 -144.13 -78.16 -23.15
CA ASP A 483 -144.28 -79.09 -24.26
C ASP A 483 -144.77 -80.48 -23.81
N ARG A 484 -144.41 -80.93 -22.59
CA ARG A 484 -145.03 -82.12 -21.96
C ARG A 484 -146.53 -81.93 -21.76
N LEU A 485 -146.97 -80.79 -21.22
CA LEU A 485 -148.39 -80.51 -20.95
C LEU A 485 -149.22 -80.37 -22.23
N LYS A 486 -148.66 -79.91 -23.36
CA LYS A 486 -149.36 -79.91 -24.65
C LYS A 486 -149.68 -81.32 -25.17
N GLY A 487 -149.00 -82.36 -24.69
CA GLY A 487 -149.13 -83.73 -25.18
C GLY A 487 -150.35 -84.52 -24.67
N SER A 488 -151.14 -83.98 -23.73
CA SER A 488 -152.14 -84.75 -22.97
C SER A 488 -153.57 -84.22 -23.06
N ARG A 489 -154.46 -84.94 -23.79
CA ARG A 489 -155.93 -84.90 -23.63
C ARG A 489 -156.57 -86.29 -23.87
N PRO A 490 -157.80 -86.55 -23.36
CA PRO A 490 -158.26 -87.94 -23.12
C PRO A 490 -159.41 -88.44 -24.02
N PHE A 491 -159.39 -89.75 -24.31
CA PHE A 491 -160.49 -90.75 -24.47
C PHE A 491 -159.90 -91.94 -25.27
N GLY A 492 -160.21 -93.20 -24.91
CA GLY A 492 -159.36 -94.35 -25.33
C GLY A 492 -160.07 -95.59 -25.89
N SER A 493 -159.27 -96.61 -26.27
CA SER A 493 -159.76 -97.96 -26.60
C SER A 493 -158.69 -99.07 -26.46
N ARG A 494 -159.03 -100.11 -25.67
CA ARG A 494 -158.55 -101.52 -25.69
C ARG A 494 -157.04 -101.87 -25.50
N ARG A 495 -156.69 -102.27 -24.25
CA ARG A 495 -156.06 -103.53 -23.73
C ARG A 495 -154.97 -104.30 -24.56
N PRO A 496 -154.05 -105.10 -23.92
CA PRO A 496 -153.88 -105.40 -22.48
C PRO A 496 -152.41 -105.45 -21.92
N SER A 497 -152.31 -105.76 -20.61
CA SER A 497 -151.10 -106.14 -19.82
C SER A 497 -150.22 -104.97 -19.30
N LEU A 498 -149.67 -104.99 -18.07
CA LEU A 498 -149.68 -105.99 -16.98
C LEU A 498 -149.37 -105.30 -15.61
N VAL A 499 -149.96 -105.76 -14.50
CA VAL A 499 -149.65 -105.44 -13.06
C VAL A 499 -149.98 -103.99 -12.61
N SER A 500 -151.01 -103.69 -11.80
CA SER A 500 -151.29 -104.01 -10.35
C SER A 500 -150.44 -103.21 -9.36
N ASP A 501 -150.89 -102.81 -8.15
CA ASP A 501 -152.21 -102.63 -7.48
C ASP A 501 -151.90 -102.01 -6.06
N HIS A 502 -152.77 -101.39 -5.25
CA HIS A 502 -154.19 -100.98 -5.20
C HIS A 502 -154.24 -99.50 -4.72
N GLY A 503 -155.35 -98.75 -4.53
CA GLY A 503 -156.77 -98.94 -4.86
C GLY A 503 -157.65 -97.84 -4.21
N MET A 504 -158.63 -97.34 -4.98
CA MET A 504 -160.05 -97.00 -4.68
C MET A 504 -160.44 -96.33 -3.34
N GLU A 505 -161.42 -95.42 -3.22
CA GLU A 505 -162.39 -94.72 -4.11
C GLU A 505 -162.92 -93.52 -3.26
N SER A 506 -163.58 -92.45 -3.72
CA SER A 506 -164.55 -92.28 -4.81
C SER A 506 -164.67 -90.80 -5.28
N GLU A 507 -165.39 -90.64 -6.40
CA GLU A 507 -165.85 -89.46 -7.16
C GLU A 507 -166.33 -88.17 -6.42
N PRO A 508 -166.56 -87.01 -7.12
CA PRO A 508 -166.94 -86.89 -8.54
C PRO A 508 -166.16 -85.90 -9.44
N ALA A 509 -166.29 -86.14 -10.74
CA ALA A 509 -165.67 -85.38 -11.82
C ALA A 509 -166.42 -84.07 -12.13
N ARG A 510 -165.72 -82.91 -12.06
CA ARG A 510 -165.99 -81.67 -12.84
C ARG A 510 -164.98 -80.53 -12.56
N ASP A 511 -163.65 -80.76 -12.64
CA ASP A 511 -162.69 -79.62 -12.51
C ASP A 511 -161.26 -79.80 -13.07
N THR A 512 -160.99 -80.86 -13.85
CA THR A 512 -159.61 -81.17 -14.30
C THR A 512 -159.14 -80.38 -15.53
N ALA A 513 -160.05 -79.79 -16.31
CA ALA A 513 -159.69 -79.04 -17.51
C ALA A 513 -159.16 -77.63 -17.18
N HIS A 514 -159.79 -76.90 -16.25
CA HIS A 514 -159.39 -75.53 -15.91
C HIS A 514 -157.99 -75.46 -15.28
N ARG A 515 -157.68 -76.36 -14.34
CA ARG A 515 -156.34 -76.43 -13.72
C ARG A 515 -155.22 -76.66 -14.74
N HIS A 516 -155.49 -77.38 -15.83
CA HIS A 516 -154.51 -77.64 -16.88
C HIS A 516 -154.22 -76.39 -17.71
N ASP A 517 -155.25 -75.62 -18.07
CA ASP A 517 -155.08 -74.38 -18.82
C ASP A 517 -154.44 -73.27 -17.96
N ASP A 518 -154.77 -73.19 -16.66
CA ASP A 518 -154.13 -72.30 -15.69
C ASP A 518 -152.63 -72.60 -15.51
N GLN A 519 -152.25 -73.88 -15.43
CA GLN A 519 -150.85 -74.30 -15.31
C GLN A 519 -150.04 -73.97 -16.58
N VAL A 520 -150.65 -74.12 -17.77
CA VAL A 520 -150.05 -73.69 -19.04
C VAL A 520 -149.93 -72.16 -19.12
N ALA A 521 -150.94 -71.41 -18.67
CA ALA A 521 -150.89 -69.95 -18.63
C ALA A 521 -149.81 -69.43 -17.67
N PHE A 522 -149.70 -70.03 -16.48
CA PHE A 522 -148.66 -69.74 -15.49
C PHE A 522 -147.26 -69.94 -16.08
N LEU A 523 -146.97 -71.11 -16.65
CA LEU A 523 -145.66 -71.40 -17.25
C LEU A 523 -145.34 -70.49 -18.46
N ARG A 524 -146.33 -70.10 -19.27
CA ARG A 524 -146.13 -69.09 -20.34
C ARG A 524 -145.78 -67.71 -19.78
N ALA A 525 -146.44 -67.29 -18.70
CA ALA A 525 -146.18 -66.02 -18.04
C ALA A 525 -144.83 -66.01 -17.29
N GLU A 526 -144.42 -67.15 -16.72
CA GLU A 526 -143.07 -67.33 -16.18
C GLU A 526 -142.02 -67.30 -17.28
N LEU A 527 -142.17 -68.08 -18.36
CA LEU A 527 -141.23 -68.10 -19.47
C LEU A 527 -141.06 -66.72 -20.10
N SER A 528 -142.14 -65.95 -20.23
CA SER A 528 -142.10 -64.56 -20.72
C SER A 528 -141.33 -63.63 -19.78
N ARG A 529 -141.55 -63.75 -18.46
CA ARG A 529 -140.78 -63.00 -17.43
C ARG A 529 -139.31 -63.42 -17.41
N SER A 530 -139.02 -64.71 -17.62
CA SER A 530 -137.65 -65.23 -17.75
C SER A 530 -136.95 -64.70 -19.00
N MET A 531 -137.61 -64.68 -20.18
CA MET A 531 -137.04 -64.05 -21.39
C MET A 531 -136.79 -62.54 -21.22
N GLN A 532 -137.66 -61.83 -20.47
CA GLN A 532 -137.45 -60.39 -20.26
C GLN A 532 -136.31 -60.10 -19.28
N ARG A 533 -136.12 -60.95 -18.25
CA ARG A 533 -134.93 -60.92 -17.40
C ARG A 533 -133.65 -61.27 -18.18
N GLU A 534 -133.73 -62.23 -19.09
CA GLU A 534 -132.62 -62.69 -19.95
C GLU A 534 -132.13 -61.54 -20.83
N LYS A 535 -133.08 -60.85 -21.51
CA LYS A 535 -132.77 -59.66 -22.32
C LYS A 535 -132.09 -58.56 -21.51
N SER A 536 -132.51 -58.33 -20.26
CA SER A 536 -131.87 -57.37 -19.35
C SER A 536 -130.44 -57.80 -18.99
N LEU A 537 -130.22 -59.09 -18.73
CA LEU A 537 -128.92 -59.64 -18.37
C LEU A 537 -127.93 -59.63 -19.55
N ILE A 538 -128.39 -59.91 -20.78
CA ILE A 538 -127.56 -59.78 -22.00
C ILE A 538 -127.09 -58.34 -22.19
N LEU A 539 -127.98 -57.34 -22.03
CA LEU A 539 -127.60 -55.93 -22.15
C LEU A 539 -126.57 -55.53 -21.08
N ASN A 540 -126.74 -55.97 -19.82
CA ASN A 540 -125.75 -55.73 -18.77
C ASN A 540 -124.40 -56.41 -19.04
N ILE A 541 -124.38 -57.57 -19.68
CA ILE A 541 -123.14 -58.24 -20.11
C ILE A 541 -122.46 -57.41 -21.21
N GLN A 542 -123.20 -56.98 -22.23
CA GLN A 542 -122.68 -56.16 -23.35
C GLN A 542 -122.11 -54.81 -22.88
N ASP A 543 -122.83 -54.09 -22.01
CA ASP A 543 -122.38 -52.83 -21.41
C ASP A 543 -121.08 -52.97 -20.59
N ARG A 544 -120.80 -54.18 -20.08
CA ARG A 544 -119.65 -54.49 -19.23
C ARG A 544 -118.46 -55.00 -20.04
N ASP A 545 -118.70 -55.86 -21.02
CA ASP A 545 -117.73 -56.22 -22.06
C ASP A 545 -117.20 -54.95 -22.74
N GLN A 546 -118.07 -54.01 -23.11
CA GLN A 546 -117.66 -52.73 -23.74
C GLN A 546 -116.85 -51.82 -22.80
N LYS A 547 -117.10 -51.86 -21.48
CA LYS A 547 -116.29 -51.13 -20.49
C LYS A 547 -114.90 -51.73 -20.35
N ILE A 548 -114.78 -53.06 -20.28
CA ILE A 548 -113.49 -53.77 -20.26
C ILE A 548 -112.69 -53.43 -21.51
N GLU A 549 -113.29 -53.59 -22.70
CA GLU A 549 -112.62 -53.30 -23.97
C GLU A 549 -112.11 -51.84 -24.06
N SER A 550 -112.86 -50.89 -23.50
CA SER A 550 -112.45 -49.48 -23.46
C SER A 550 -111.25 -49.23 -22.53
N ALA A 551 -111.16 -49.96 -21.41
CA ALA A 551 -110.06 -49.87 -20.46
C ALA A 551 -108.80 -50.59 -20.98
N GLU A 552 -108.94 -51.77 -21.58
CA GLU A 552 -107.87 -52.48 -22.27
C GLU A 552 -107.24 -51.62 -23.38
N ARG A 553 -108.08 -50.95 -24.20
CA ARG A 553 -107.59 -50.00 -25.22
C ARG A 553 -106.81 -48.83 -24.62
N TYR A 554 -107.15 -48.36 -23.41
CA TYR A 554 -106.37 -47.32 -22.74
C TYR A 554 -105.02 -47.86 -22.22
N LEU A 555 -105.00 -49.03 -21.58
CA LEU A 555 -103.77 -49.67 -21.11
C LEU A 555 -102.80 -49.96 -22.27
N GLY A 556 -103.29 -50.52 -23.38
CA GLY A 556 -102.47 -50.76 -24.58
C GLY A 556 -101.86 -49.49 -25.18
N ASN A 557 -102.58 -48.36 -25.12
CA ASN A 557 -102.04 -47.06 -25.50
C ASN A 557 -100.94 -46.59 -24.53
N MET A 558 -101.13 -46.74 -23.21
CA MET A 558 -100.11 -46.43 -22.20
C MET A 558 -98.85 -47.29 -22.36
N GLU A 559 -98.99 -48.59 -22.59
CA GLU A 559 -97.84 -49.46 -22.89
C GLU A 559 -97.05 -48.98 -24.11
N SER A 560 -97.73 -48.51 -25.16
CA SER A 560 -97.06 -47.95 -26.34
C SER A 560 -96.25 -46.69 -26.02
N VAL A 561 -96.72 -45.87 -25.08
CA VAL A 561 -96.00 -44.67 -24.60
C VAL A 561 -94.80 -45.07 -23.75
N VAL A 562 -94.95 -46.03 -22.83
CA VAL A 562 -93.84 -46.56 -22.02
C VAL A 562 -92.75 -47.19 -22.92
N LYS A 563 -93.12 -48.03 -23.89
CA LYS A 563 -92.21 -48.63 -24.88
C LYS A 563 -91.54 -47.62 -25.82
N LYS A 564 -92.10 -46.41 -25.99
CA LYS A 564 -91.47 -45.30 -26.72
C LYS A 564 -90.48 -44.53 -25.84
N LEU A 565 -90.82 -44.30 -24.56
CA LEU A 565 -89.93 -43.62 -23.61
C LEU A 565 -88.68 -44.45 -23.30
N SER A 566 -88.80 -45.78 -23.17
CA SER A 566 -87.68 -46.68 -22.90
C SER A 566 -86.70 -46.87 -24.07
N LYS A 567 -86.87 -46.16 -25.19
CA LYS A 567 -85.89 -46.08 -26.29
C LYS A 567 -84.98 -44.84 -26.22
N TYR A 568 -85.26 -43.92 -25.30
CA TYR A 568 -84.51 -42.68 -25.09
C TYR A 568 -83.88 -42.60 -23.69
N THR A 569 -83.89 -43.72 -22.97
CA THR A 569 -83.10 -44.04 -21.78
C THR A 569 -82.08 -45.10 -22.15
#